data_AF-I3YB80-F1
#
_entry.id   AF-I3YB80-F1
#
_cell.length_a   1.000
_cell.length_b   1.000
_cell.length_c   1.000
_cell.angle_alpha   90.00
_cell.angle_beta   90.00
_cell.angle_gamma   90.00
#
_symmetry.space_group_name_H-M   'P 1'
#
loop_
_entity.id
_entity.type
_entity.pdbx_description
1 polymer ?
#
loop_
_entity_poly.entity_id
_entity_poly.type
_entity_poly.pdbx_seq_one_letter_code
_entity_poly.pdbx_strand_id
1 'polypeptide(L)'
;MTDEDPFATAGDAGHTIIRPMPGGRRVPGQPTPPPVPTPAVSGTLPGWNPETLPAHLNNPLVGCASGLLTVAAQVRGTSSHPDPEGLREGLTRQIREFEACARARGFADAVVLPARYVLCSLIDESVLDTPWGSQSVWSNRGLLISFHNEAWGGEKFFTALERLLAYPSGNLILLELLYLCLALGFEGRYRVREGGRDQLNRVREQLFQTIRAQRGDPELELSPHWRGIQEQRDPLIHQLPLWVFSAVSTLLLLALFAYFTFTLNRDSDPVYLSLGNLDKRLPALTERPRMPLTEAPPPDEPGATAPLTLRILLADEIAARQLDVVDRPQGQTVIIRGDDLFASGSVTVKPPYLPLLRRIAESLAQLPGAVLVTGHTDSVPIKTLRFPSNWHLSQERANKVRDLLVEVAGNPARFTAEGRADVDPLIAGSPKDARNRRVEVMLMTPARRSGEPTSRTGTSR
;
A
#
# COMPACT_ATOMS: atom_id res chain seq x y z
N MET A 1 -27.67 24.85 -12.52
CA MET A 1 -27.65 26.06 -11.68
C MET A 1 -28.55 25.75 -10.49
N THR A 2 -28.06 25.09 -9.45
CA THR A 2 -27.01 25.51 -8.52
C THR A 2 -25.92 24.44 -8.37
N ASP A 3 -24.67 24.87 -8.26
CA ASP A 3 -23.45 24.06 -8.42
C ASP A 3 -22.68 23.87 -7.09
N GLU A 4 -23.39 23.89 -5.96
CA GLU A 4 -22.80 23.60 -4.65
C GLU A 4 -23.75 22.72 -3.84
N ASP A 5 -23.55 21.40 -3.98
CA ASP A 5 -24.08 20.42 -3.03
C ASP A 5 -23.00 20.15 -1.97
N PRO A 6 -23.21 20.54 -0.69
CA PRO A 6 -22.24 20.35 0.38
C PRO A 6 -22.01 18.87 0.75
N PHE A 7 -22.72 17.93 0.12
CA PHE A 7 -22.56 16.48 0.31
C PHE A 7 -21.84 15.77 -0.83
N ALA A 8 -21.42 16.49 -1.88
CA ALA A 8 -20.70 15.89 -3.01
C ALA A 8 -19.22 15.66 -2.65
N THR A 9 -18.84 14.40 -2.40
CA THR A 9 -17.43 14.00 -2.34
C THR A 9 -16.88 13.74 -3.74
N ALA A 10 -15.72 14.31 -4.06
CA ALA A 10 -15.07 14.15 -5.35
C ALA A 10 -14.73 12.67 -5.65
N GLY A 11 -15.58 12.01 -6.45
CA GLY A 11 -15.38 10.61 -6.85
C GLY A 11 -16.65 9.77 -7.02
N ASP A 12 -17.84 10.33 -6.75
CA ASP A 12 -19.09 9.57 -6.81
C ASP A 12 -19.57 9.34 -8.26
N ALA A 13 -18.94 8.39 -8.95
CA ALA A 13 -19.26 7.98 -10.33
C ALA A 13 -20.45 6.99 -10.40
N GLY A 14 -21.52 7.26 -9.64
CA GLY A 14 -22.64 6.35 -9.47
C GLY A 14 -24.00 7.03 -9.38
N HIS A 15 -24.36 7.86 -10.36
CA HIS A 15 -25.72 8.39 -10.44
C HIS A 15 -26.73 7.24 -10.63
N THR A 16 -27.39 6.81 -9.56
CA THR A 16 -28.58 5.95 -9.65
C THR A 16 -29.74 6.81 -10.15
N ILE A 17 -29.89 6.88 -11.47
CA ILE A 17 -31.02 7.56 -12.11
C ILE A 17 -32.26 6.66 -11.99
N ILE A 18 -33.13 6.94 -11.03
CA ILE A 18 -34.48 6.39 -11.01
C ILE A 18 -35.28 7.12 -12.09
N ARG A 19 -35.49 6.49 -13.25
CA ARG A 19 -36.44 6.96 -14.26
C ARG A 19 -37.86 6.59 -13.83
N PRO A 20 -38.75 7.54 -13.49
CA PRO A 20 -40.18 7.24 -13.47
C PRO A 20 -40.64 6.98 -14.90
N MET A 21 -41.35 5.87 -15.15
CA MET A 21 -42.08 5.68 -16.40
C MET A 21 -43.40 6.47 -16.33
N PRO A 22 -43.61 7.52 -17.14
CA PRO A 22 -44.94 8.10 -17.29
C PRO A 22 -45.67 7.31 -18.39
N GLY A 23 -46.77 6.65 -18.05
CA GLY A 23 -47.65 6.01 -19.02
C GLY A 23 -47.68 4.48 -19.01
N GLY A 24 -48.00 3.88 -17.86
CA GLY A 24 -48.42 2.48 -17.80
C GLY A 24 -49.84 2.32 -18.36
N ARG A 25 -49.97 2.20 -19.70
CA ARG A 25 -51.24 1.85 -20.34
C ARG A 25 -51.51 0.37 -20.08
N ARG A 26 -52.51 0.06 -19.25
CA ARG A 26 -53.01 -1.32 -19.03
C ARG A 26 -53.34 -1.95 -20.39
N VAL A 27 -52.75 -3.11 -20.67
CA VAL A 27 -53.10 -3.95 -21.82
C VAL A 27 -54.48 -4.57 -21.53
N PRO A 28 -55.52 -4.32 -22.34
CA PRO A 28 -56.81 -4.98 -22.17
C PRO A 28 -56.66 -6.48 -22.50
N GLY A 29 -57.00 -7.36 -21.56
CA GLY A 29 -57.04 -8.82 -21.80
C GLY A 29 -56.37 -9.69 -20.73
N GLN A 30 -55.77 -9.10 -19.70
CA GLN A 30 -55.18 -9.90 -18.61
C GLN A 30 -56.26 -10.27 -17.58
N PRO A 31 -56.53 -11.57 -17.34
CA PRO A 31 -57.54 -11.99 -16.37
C PRO A 31 -57.12 -11.57 -14.95
N THR A 32 -58.07 -10.99 -14.21
CA THR A 32 -57.91 -10.64 -12.80
C THR A 32 -57.52 -11.89 -11.99
N PRO A 33 -56.48 -11.84 -11.14
CA PRO A 33 -56.23 -12.93 -10.22
C PRO A 33 -57.45 -13.09 -9.28
N PRO A 34 -57.81 -14.33 -8.90
CA PRO A 34 -58.94 -14.56 -8.03
C PRO A 34 -58.73 -13.86 -6.67
N PRO A 35 -59.82 -13.43 -6.01
CA PRO A 35 -59.72 -12.84 -4.68
C PRO A 35 -59.06 -13.86 -3.74
N VAL A 36 -57.98 -13.44 -3.10
CA VAL A 36 -57.33 -14.23 -2.05
C VAL A 36 -58.37 -14.44 -0.93
N PRO A 37 -58.66 -15.69 -0.53
CA PRO A 37 -59.58 -15.92 0.58
C PRO A 37 -58.97 -15.34 1.86
N THR A 38 -59.69 -14.42 2.50
CA THR A 38 -59.39 -13.95 3.84
C THR A 38 -59.41 -15.16 4.78
N PRO A 39 -58.32 -15.47 5.51
CA PRO A 39 -58.34 -16.58 6.45
C PRO A 39 -59.34 -16.25 7.56
N ALA A 40 -60.32 -17.13 7.77
CA ALA A 40 -61.15 -17.12 8.95
C ALA A 40 -60.25 -17.34 10.17
N VAL A 41 -60.28 -16.40 11.11
CA VAL A 41 -59.56 -16.52 12.39
C VAL A 41 -60.28 -17.60 13.19
N SER A 42 -59.83 -18.85 13.07
CA SER A 42 -60.25 -19.92 13.97
C SER A 42 -59.83 -19.54 15.39
N GLY A 43 -60.78 -19.56 16.32
CA GLY A 43 -60.64 -19.11 17.72
C GLY A 43 -59.76 -19.97 18.63
N THR A 44 -58.65 -20.49 18.11
CA THR A 44 -57.62 -21.12 18.93
C THR A 44 -56.50 -20.11 19.10
N LEU A 45 -56.25 -19.65 20.34
CA LEU A 45 -55.08 -18.83 20.63
C LEU A 45 -53.84 -19.54 20.07
N PRO A 46 -53.05 -18.92 19.17
CA PRO A 46 -51.85 -19.55 18.66
C PRO A 46 -50.98 -19.97 19.83
N GLY A 47 -50.51 -21.22 19.81
CA GLY A 47 -49.61 -21.74 20.83
C GLY A 47 -48.43 -20.79 20.96
N TRP A 48 -48.30 -20.15 22.11
CA TRP A 48 -47.21 -19.23 22.37
C TRP A 48 -45.92 -20.04 22.48
N ASN A 49 -44.96 -19.76 21.59
CA ASN A 49 -43.67 -20.42 21.58
C ASN A 49 -42.65 -19.50 22.28
N PRO A 50 -42.14 -19.85 23.47
CA PRO A 50 -41.21 -19.00 24.23
C PRO A 50 -39.88 -18.73 23.49
N GLU A 51 -39.56 -19.49 22.44
CA GLU A 51 -38.33 -19.37 21.66
C GLU A 51 -38.39 -18.31 20.55
N THR A 52 -39.57 -17.79 20.18
CA THR A 52 -39.69 -16.78 19.10
C THR A 52 -39.56 -15.34 19.58
N LEU A 53 -39.21 -15.11 20.85
CA LEU A 53 -39.01 -13.77 21.36
C LEU A 53 -37.73 -13.17 20.79
N PRO A 54 -37.77 -11.93 20.27
CA PRO A 54 -36.56 -11.24 19.90
C PRO A 54 -35.61 -11.16 21.11
N ALA A 55 -34.38 -11.64 20.95
CA ALA A 55 -33.38 -11.75 22.01
C ALA A 55 -33.00 -10.42 22.72
N HIS A 56 -33.56 -9.29 22.28
CA HIS A 56 -33.28 -7.94 22.78
C HIS A 56 -34.27 -7.42 23.83
N LEU A 57 -35.26 -8.21 24.26
CA LEU A 57 -35.97 -7.91 25.51
C LEU A 57 -35.03 -8.20 26.68
N ASN A 58 -34.32 -7.17 27.15
CA ASN A 58 -33.35 -7.22 28.26
C ASN A 58 -33.94 -7.61 29.64
N ASN A 59 -35.18 -8.13 29.67
CA ASN A 59 -35.87 -8.61 30.87
C ASN A 59 -36.38 -10.05 30.67
N PRO A 60 -35.75 -11.06 31.31
CA PRO A 60 -36.13 -12.46 31.14
C PRO A 60 -37.53 -12.79 31.69
N LEU A 61 -38.00 -12.04 32.70
CA LEU A 61 -39.32 -12.23 33.30
C LEU A 61 -40.43 -11.76 32.36
N VAL A 62 -40.22 -10.61 31.71
CA VAL A 62 -41.13 -10.11 30.65
C VAL A 62 -41.13 -11.06 29.46
N GLY A 63 -39.99 -11.64 29.11
CA GLY A 63 -39.92 -12.71 28.11
C GLY A 63 -40.89 -13.85 28.42
N CYS A 64 -40.85 -14.40 29.63
CA CYS A 64 -41.80 -15.43 30.08
C CYS A 64 -43.26 -14.97 30.08
N ALA A 65 -43.54 -13.68 30.32
CA ALA A 65 -44.88 -13.12 30.41
C ALA A 65 -45.47 -12.65 29.06
N SER A 66 -44.69 -12.66 27.99
CA SER A 66 -45.05 -12.02 26.72
C SER A 66 -46.37 -12.52 26.11
N GLY A 67 -46.65 -13.83 26.19
CA GLY A 67 -47.91 -14.40 25.74
C GLY A 67 -49.10 -13.82 26.50
N LEU A 68 -49.01 -13.77 27.83
CA LEU A 68 -50.03 -13.21 28.71
C LEU A 68 -50.26 -11.70 28.46
N LEU A 69 -49.18 -10.93 28.27
CA LEU A 69 -49.25 -9.50 27.96
C LEU A 69 -49.91 -9.24 26.60
N THR A 70 -49.60 -10.08 25.61
CA THR A 70 -50.19 -9.99 24.26
C THR A 70 -51.68 -10.28 24.30
N VAL A 71 -52.10 -11.34 25.01
CA VAL A 71 -53.53 -11.65 25.19
C VAL A 71 -54.25 -10.52 25.92
N ALA A 72 -53.65 -9.97 26.99
CA ALA A 72 -54.23 -8.85 27.73
C ALA A 72 -54.49 -7.61 26.86
N ALA A 73 -53.59 -7.34 25.90
CA ALA A 73 -53.74 -6.24 24.94
C ALA A 73 -54.84 -6.53 23.89
N GLN A 74 -54.88 -7.75 23.37
CA GLN A 74 -55.85 -8.15 22.34
C GLN A 74 -57.29 -8.19 22.86
N VAL A 75 -57.48 -8.77 24.05
CA VAL A 75 -58.82 -8.97 24.65
C VAL A 75 -59.55 -7.65 24.87
N ARG A 76 -58.84 -6.60 25.30
CA ARG A 76 -59.42 -5.28 25.54
C ARG A 76 -60.10 -4.67 24.30
N GLY A 77 -59.66 -5.03 23.10
CA GLY A 77 -60.24 -4.58 21.84
C GLY A 77 -61.43 -5.41 21.34
N THR A 78 -61.86 -6.44 22.08
CA THR A 78 -62.91 -7.37 21.63
C THR A 78 -64.30 -6.93 22.10
N SER A 79 -65.26 -6.89 21.18
CA SER A 79 -66.67 -6.60 21.48
C SER A 79 -67.45 -7.83 21.95
N SER A 80 -67.02 -9.02 21.57
CA SER A 80 -67.57 -10.31 21.99
C SER A 80 -66.50 -11.39 21.95
N HIS A 81 -66.66 -12.47 22.72
CA HIS A 81 -65.81 -13.65 22.67
C HIS A 81 -66.68 -14.92 22.61
N PRO A 82 -66.43 -15.84 21.67
CA PRO A 82 -67.30 -17.01 21.46
C PRO A 82 -67.27 -18.01 22.61
N ASP A 83 -66.13 -18.15 23.29
CA ASP A 83 -65.96 -19.07 24.42
C ASP A 83 -65.12 -18.43 25.56
N PRO A 84 -65.73 -17.65 26.46
CA PRO A 84 -65.04 -17.05 27.59
C PRO A 84 -64.47 -18.08 28.59
N GLU A 85 -65.06 -19.28 28.69
CA GLU A 85 -64.61 -20.32 29.60
C GLU A 85 -63.34 -21.00 29.09
N GLY A 86 -63.31 -21.39 27.81
CA GLY A 86 -62.10 -21.91 27.17
C GLY A 86 -60.94 -20.91 27.18
N LEU A 87 -61.22 -19.61 27.02
CA LEU A 87 -60.21 -18.56 27.18
C LEU A 87 -59.62 -18.56 28.59
N ARG A 88 -60.46 -18.65 29.63
CA ARG A 88 -60.03 -18.68 31.03
C ARG A 88 -59.17 -19.91 31.34
N GLU A 89 -59.56 -21.08 30.87
CA GLU A 89 -58.78 -22.31 31.03
C GLU A 89 -57.42 -22.21 30.31
N GLY A 90 -57.41 -21.67 29.09
CA GLY A 90 -56.19 -21.37 28.35
C GLY A 90 -55.24 -20.45 29.12
N LEU A 91 -55.75 -19.35 29.68
CA LEU A 91 -54.96 -18.40 30.45
C LEU A 91 -54.50 -18.95 31.80
N THR A 92 -55.30 -19.81 32.44
CA THR A 92 -54.90 -20.54 33.65
C THR A 92 -53.67 -21.41 33.40
N ARG A 93 -53.63 -22.11 32.25
CA ARG A 93 -52.47 -22.88 31.83
C ARG A 93 -51.27 -21.98 31.50
N GLN A 94 -51.45 -20.90 30.75
CA GLN A 94 -50.37 -19.96 30.44
C GLN A 94 -49.76 -19.31 31.68
N ILE A 95 -50.55 -19.04 32.73
CA ILE A 95 -50.02 -18.56 34.02
C ILE A 95 -49.12 -19.59 34.69
N ARG A 96 -49.50 -20.88 34.66
CA ARG A 96 -48.65 -21.96 35.19
C ARG A 96 -47.38 -22.12 34.37
N GLU A 97 -47.47 -21.98 33.05
CA GLU A 97 -46.31 -21.99 32.14
C GLU A 97 -45.38 -20.81 32.41
N PHE A 98 -45.92 -19.61 32.65
CA PHE A 98 -45.15 -18.44 33.08
C PHE A 98 -44.40 -18.71 34.39
N GLU A 99 -45.06 -19.28 35.41
CA GLU A 99 -44.40 -19.62 36.66
C GLU A 99 -43.25 -20.62 36.47
N ALA A 100 -43.50 -21.68 35.69
CA ALA A 100 -42.48 -22.69 35.37
C ALA A 100 -41.30 -22.08 34.61
N CYS A 101 -41.59 -21.21 33.63
CA CYS A 101 -40.62 -20.46 32.84
C CYS A 101 -39.75 -19.54 33.70
N ALA A 102 -40.34 -18.84 34.66
CA ALA A 102 -39.64 -17.94 35.55
C ALA A 102 -38.77 -18.71 36.57
N ARG A 103 -39.29 -19.77 37.17
CA ARG A 103 -38.52 -20.64 38.08
C ARG A 103 -37.36 -21.33 37.37
N ALA A 104 -37.56 -21.80 36.13
CA ALA A 104 -36.50 -22.39 35.31
C ALA A 104 -35.36 -21.40 34.99
N ARG A 105 -35.66 -20.09 34.94
CA ARG A 105 -34.67 -19.01 34.79
C ARG A 105 -34.03 -18.56 36.11
N GLY A 106 -34.31 -19.26 37.22
CA GLY A 106 -33.68 -19.02 38.52
C GLY A 106 -34.33 -17.92 39.37
N PHE A 107 -35.53 -17.44 39.01
CA PHE A 107 -36.24 -16.45 39.82
C PHE A 107 -36.85 -17.09 41.08
N ALA A 108 -36.61 -16.47 42.23
CA ALA A 108 -37.21 -16.86 43.50
C ALA A 108 -38.72 -16.55 43.55
N ASP A 109 -39.49 -17.25 44.38
CA ASP A 109 -40.93 -17.03 44.53
C ASP A 109 -41.27 -15.60 45.02
N ALA A 110 -40.33 -14.93 45.70
CA ALA A 110 -40.44 -13.52 46.05
C ALA A 110 -40.59 -12.58 44.83
N VAL A 111 -40.15 -13.02 43.64
CA VAL A 111 -40.32 -12.31 42.36
C VAL A 111 -41.46 -12.92 41.55
N VAL A 112 -41.56 -14.26 41.51
CA VAL A 112 -42.56 -14.96 40.70
C VAL A 112 -44.00 -14.69 41.18
N LEU A 113 -44.25 -14.70 42.49
CA LEU A 113 -45.60 -14.52 43.03
C LEU A 113 -46.16 -13.11 42.82
N PRO A 114 -45.41 -12.01 43.08
CA PRO A 114 -45.87 -10.66 42.73
C PRO A 114 -46.06 -10.47 41.23
N ALA A 115 -45.20 -11.05 40.39
CA ALA A 115 -45.34 -10.98 38.94
C ALA A 115 -46.62 -11.67 38.45
N ARG A 116 -46.90 -12.87 38.96
CA ARG A 116 -48.15 -13.60 38.70
C ARG A 116 -49.37 -12.79 39.12
N TYR A 117 -49.33 -12.21 40.32
CA TYR A 117 -50.40 -11.38 40.85
C TYR A 117 -50.72 -10.21 39.92
N VAL A 118 -49.68 -9.50 39.48
CA VAL A 118 -49.78 -8.35 38.58
C VAL A 118 -50.35 -8.77 37.22
N LEU A 119 -49.91 -9.90 36.66
CA LEU A 119 -50.43 -10.44 35.40
C LEU A 119 -51.90 -10.86 35.50
N CYS A 120 -52.29 -11.55 36.57
CA CYS A 120 -53.70 -11.86 36.84
C CYS A 120 -54.53 -10.59 36.92
N SER A 121 -54.05 -9.58 37.64
CA SER A 121 -54.76 -8.30 37.81
C SER A 121 -54.95 -7.57 36.49
N LEU A 122 -53.92 -7.53 35.64
CA LEU A 122 -54.00 -6.93 34.30
C LEU A 122 -55.03 -7.63 33.42
N ILE A 123 -54.97 -8.97 33.35
CA ILE A 123 -55.86 -9.74 32.48
C ILE A 123 -57.30 -9.66 32.96
N ASP A 124 -57.52 -9.81 34.27
CA ASP A 124 -58.86 -9.71 34.85
C ASP A 124 -59.47 -8.33 34.59
N GLU A 125 -58.70 -7.26 34.74
CA GLU A 125 -59.17 -5.91 34.40
C GLU A 125 -59.44 -5.76 32.90
N SER A 126 -58.53 -6.22 32.03
CA SER A 126 -58.73 -6.17 30.58
C SER A 126 -59.96 -6.94 30.10
N VAL A 127 -60.30 -8.08 30.72
CA VAL A 127 -61.52 -8.82 30.41
C VAL A 127 -62.75 -8.09 30.94
N LEU A 128 -62.73 -7.64 32.20
CA LEU A 128 -63.87 -6.98 32.84
C LEU A 128 -64.19 -5.61 32.23
N ASP A 129 -63.24 -4.98 31.54
CA ASP A 129 -63.43 -3.74 30.77
C ASP A 129 -64.16 -3.99 29.43
N THR A 130 -64.29 -5.25 28.99
CA THR A 130 -65.06 -5.59 27.78
C THR A 130 -66.57 -5.67 28.05
N PRO A 131 -67.43 -5.50 27.01
CA PRO A 131 -68.88 -5.63 27.15
C PRO A 131 -69.35 -7.01 27.65
N TRP A 132 -68.59 -8.07 27.33
CA TRP A 132 -68.93 -9.46 27.65
C TRP A 132 -68.31 -9.97 28.96
N GLY A 133 -67.25 -9.31 29.46
CA GLY A 133 -66.50 -9.78 30.62
C GLY A 133 -67.35 -9.93 31.88
N SER A 134 -68.13 -8.90 32.22
CA SER A 134 -69.01 -8.90 33.40
C SER A 134 -70.16 -9.91 33.33
N GLN A 135 -70.61 -10.26 32.12
CA GLN A 135 -71.69 -11.21 31.88
C GLN A 135 -71.20 -12.67 31.76
N SER A 136 -69.89 -12.87 31.76
CA SER A 136 -69.25 -14.17 31.60
C SER A 136 -68.88 -14.81 32.95
N VAL A 137 -68.31 -16.03 32.87
CA VAL A 137 -67.74 -16.77 34.02
C VAL A 137 -66.65 -15.98 34.76
N TRP A 138 -66.08 -14.95 34.12
CA TRP A 138 -65.00 -14.13 34.66
C TRP A 138 -65.41 -13.30 35.90
N SER A 139 -66.68 -12.90 35.99
CA SER A 139 -67.22 -12.14 37.14
C SER A 139 -67.05 -12.87 38.48
N ASN A 140 -67.20 -14.20 38.47
CA ASN A 140 -67.15 -15.03 39.68
C ASN A 140 -65.89 -15.88 39.80
N ARG A 141 -65.17 -16.10 38.68
CA ARG A 141 -64.00 -16.99 38.61
C ARG A 141 -62.82 -16.33 37.90
N GLY A 142 -62.54 -15.06 38.20
CA GLY A 142 -61.35 -14.36 37.72
C GLY A 142 -60.05 -15.12 38.04
N LEU A 143 -58.98 -14.83 37.30
CA LEU A 143 -57.68 -15.46 37.50
C LEU A 143 -57.10 -15.08 38.86
N LEU A 144 -57.30 -13.85 39.32
CA LEU A 144 -56.84 -13.39 40.62
C LEU A 144 -57.52 -14.14 41.77
N ILE A 145 -58.82 -14.43 41.66
CA ILE A 145 -59.55 -15.26 42.63
C ILE A 145 -58.97 -16.67 42.62
N SER A 146 -58.73 -17.23 41.43
CA SER A 146 -58.26 -18.62 41.28
C SER A 146 -56.84 -18.84 41.81
N PHE A 147 -55.93 -17.89 41.63
CA PHE A 147 -54.51 -18.03 41.98
C PHE A 147 -54.12 -17.38 43.31
N HIS A 148 -54.81 -16.32 43.72
CA HIS A 148 -54.48 -15.52 44.90
C HIS A 148 -55.62 -15.42 45.91
N ASN A 149 -56.80 -16.00 45.63
CA ASN A 149 -57.99 -15.92 46.48
C ASN A 149 -58.42 -14.46 46.75
N GLU A 150 -58.26 -13.60 45.75
CA GLU A 150 -58.59 -12.17 45.84
C GLU A 150 -59.46 -11.72 44.66
N ALA A 151 -60.51 -10.95 44.96
CA ALA A 151 -61.49 -10.51 43.96
C ALA A 151 -61.11 -9.22 43.22
N TRP A 152 -60.26 -8.36 43.80
CA TRP A 152 -59.88 -7.10 43.17
C TRP A 152 -58.43 -6.73 43.43
N GLY A 153 -57.62 -6.70 42.37
CA GLY A 153 -56.19 -6.46 42.46
C GLY A 153 -55.73 -5.01 42.35
N GLY A 154 -56.67 -4.10 42.06
CA GLY A 154 -56.40 -2.72 41.67
C GLY A 154 -55.69 -1.86 42.71
N GLU A 155 -55.77 -2.19 44.00
CA GLU A 155 -55.11 -1.43 45.07
C GLU A 155 -53.72 -1.99 45.42
N LYS A 156 -53.65 -3.30 45.66
CA LYS A 156 -52.40 -4.01 45.99
C LYS A 156 -51.36 -3.96 44.89
N PHE A 157 -51.77 -3.83 43.62
CA PHE A 157 -50.84 -3.55 42.52
C PHE A 157 -49.99 -2.31 42.82
N PHE A 158 -50.63 -1.20 43.22
CA PHE A 158 -49.93 0.05 43.48
C PHE A 158 -49.21 0.05 44.84
N THR A 159 -49.73 -0.66 45.84
CA THR A 159 -48.99 -0.91 47.08
C THR A 159 -47.69 -1.69 46.82
N ALA A 160 -47.74 -2.69 45.94
CA ALA A 160 -46.55 -3.41 45.51
C ALA A 160 -45.59 -2.52 44.72
N LEU A 161 -46.12 -1.69 43.80
CA LEU A 161 -45.32 -0.72 43.05
C LEU A 161 -44.57 0.25 43.97
N GLU A 162 -45.26 0.86 44.93
CA GLU A 162 -44.68 1.79 45.91
C GLU A 162 -43.57 1.11 46.74
N ARG A 163 -43.79 -0.15 47.15
CA ARG A 163 -42.78 -0.94 47.89
C ARG A 163 -41.55 -1.24 47.03
N LEU A 164 -41.73 -1.60 45.75
CA LEU A 164 -40.63 -1.92 44.85
C LEU A 164 -39.82 -0.66 44.47
N LEU A 165 -40.49 0.49 44.35
CA LEU A 165 -39.87 1.78 44.10
C LEU A 165 -38.98 2.27 45.26
N ALA A 166 -39.16 1.75 46.48
CA ALA A 166 -38.27 2.08 47.59
C ALA A 166 -36.82 1.58 47.38
N TYR A 167 -36.63 0.51 46.59
CA TYR A 167 -35.30 0.01 46.21
C TYR A 167 -35.29 -0.39 44.72
N PRO A 168 -35.15 0.59 43.79
CA PRO A 168 -35.31 0.33 42.36
C PRO A 168 -34.27 -0.62 41.77
N SER A 169 -33.00 -0.48 42.17
CA SER A 169 -31.87 -1.25 41.62
C SER A 169 -32.02 -2.76 41.78
N GLY A 170 -32.57 -3.22 42.91
CA GLY A 170 -32.84 -4.65 43.14
C GLY A 170 -34.14 -5.17 42.51
N ASN A 171 -35.03 -4.28 42.11
CA ASN A 171 -36.39 -4.61 41.68
C ASN A 171 -36.68 -4.27 40.21
N LEU A 172 -35.67 -3.89 39.42
CA LEU A 172 -35.84 -3.45 38.03
C LEU A 172 -36.66 -4.40 37.18
N ILE A 173 -36.42 -5.70 37.33
CA ILE A 173 -37.09 -6.75 36.56
C ILE A 173 -38.62 -6.72 36.79
N LEU A 174 -39.07 -6.51 38.02
CA LEU A 174 -40.49 -6.38 38.34
C LEU A 174 -41.03 -5.01 37.94
N LEU A 175 -40.28 -3.93 38.24
CA LEU A 175 -40.70 -2.57 37.91
C LEU A 175 -40.99 -2.40 36.41
N GLU A 176 -40.21 -3.04 35.55
CA GLU A 176 -40.45 -3.08 34.10
C GLU A 176 -41.71 -3.85 33.73
N LEU A 177 -41.98 -4.99 34.37
CA LEU A 177 -43.23 -5.72 34.17
C LEU A 177 -44.43 -4.86 34.57
N LEU A 178 -44.37 -4.21 35.73
CA LEU A 178 -45.42 -3.30 36.20
C LEU A 178 -45.59 -2.10 35.25
N TYR A 179 -44.49 -1.53 34.73
CA TYR A 179 -44.53 -0.47 33.73
C TYR A 179 -45.26 -0.92 32.46
N LEU A 180 -44.97 -2.12 31.95
CA LEU A 180 -45.66 -2.67 30.79
C LEU A 180 -47.15 -2.87 31.07
N CYS A 181 -47.54 -3.34 32.25
CA CYS A 181 -48.95 -3.43 32.62
C CYS A 181 -49.64 -2.06 32.59
N LEU A 182 -49.01 -1.00 33.12
CA LEU A 182 -49.52 0.37 33.06
C LEU A 182 -49.56 0.90 31.61
N ALA A 183 -48.56 0.59 30.79
CA ALA A 183 -48.52 0.99 29.38
C ALA A 183 -49.61 0.31 28.54
N LEU A 184 -49.96 -0.94 28.89
CA LEU A 184 -51.07 -1.70 28.30
C LEU A 184 -52.45 -1.26 28.81
N GLY A 185 -52.51 -0.26 29.68
CA GLY A 185 -53.76 0.38 30.12
C GLY A 185 -54.32 -0.14 31.44
N PHE A 186 -53.51 -0.77 32.30
CA PHE A 186 -53.95 -1.06 33.68
C PHE A 186 -54.19 0.24 34.46
N GLU A 187 -55.39 0.42 34.99
CA GLU A 187 -55.82 1.59 35.76
C GLU A 187 -55.97 1.29 37.26
N GLY A 188 -56.46 0.09 37.61
CA GLY A 188 -56.67 -0.34 38.99
C GLY A 188 -57.44 0.70 39.82
N ARG A 189 -56.90 1.07 41.00
CA ARG A 189 -57.52 2.03 41.93
C ARG A 189 -57.73 3.44 41.34
N TYR A 190 -57.08 3.80 40.25
CA TYR A 190 -57.17 5.14 39.65
C TYR A 190 -58.39 5.30 38.72
N ARG A 191 -59.05 4.20 38.31
CA ARG A 191 -60.24 4.23 37.46
C ARG A 191 -61.42 4.98 38.09
N VAL A 192 -61.57 4.88 39.42
CA VAL A 192 -62.70 5.45 40.18
C VAL A 192 -62.37 6.76 40.91
N ARG A 193 -61.12 7.24 40.84
CA ARG A 193 -60.68 8.45 41.54
C ARG A 193 -60.89 9.69 40.67
N GLU A 194 -61.27 10.80 41.30
CA GLU A 194 -61.32 12.10 40.63
C GLU A 194 -59.91 12.53 40.19
N GLY A 195 -59.77 12.92 38.92
CA GLY A 195 -58.45 13.19 38.31
C GLY A 195 -57.52 11.96 38.27
N GLY A 196 -58.06 10.73 38.38
CA GLY A 196 -57.29 9.51 38.48
C GLY A 196 -56.40 9.23 37.26
N ARG A 197 -56.85 9.57 36.05
CA ARG A 197 -56.06 9.42 34.81
C ARG A 197 -54.78 10.25 34.82
N ASP A 198 -54.85 11.49 35.29
CA ASP A 198 -53.67 12.36 35.38
C ASP A 198 -52.70 11.85 36.45
N GLN A 199 -53.23 11.36 37.57
CA GLN A 199 -52.42 10.71 38.61
C GLN A 199 -51.72 9.44 38.07
N LEU A 200 -52.45 8.61 37.32
CA LEU A 200 -51.91 7.39 36.71
C LEU A 200 -50.81 7.72 35.70
N ASN A 201 -51.01 8.74 34.86
CA ASN A 201 -49.99 9.21 33.92
C ASN A 201 -48.73 9.70 34.65
N ARG A 202 -48.88 10.42 35.77
CA ARG A 202 -47.74 10.82 36.63
C ARG A 202 -47.00 9.62 37.20
N VAL A 203 -47.72 8.61 37.71
CA VAL A 203 -47.11 7.37 38.23
C VAL A 203 -46.35 6.63 37.13
N ARG A 204 -46.94 6.52 35.93
CA ARG A 204 -46.31 5.87 34.77
C ARG A 204 -45.03 6.60 34.35
N GLU A 205 -45.06 7.93 34.29
CA GLU A 205 -43.89 8.75 33.94
C GLU A 205 -42.79 8.62 34.99
N GLN A 206 -43.14 8.72 36.28
CA GLN A 206 -42.17 8.54 37.38
C GLN A 206 -41.51 7.15 37.32
N LEU A 207 -42.29 6.10 37.07
CA LEU A 207 -41.79 4.74 36.92
C LEU A 207 -40.85 4.61 35.71
N PHE A 208 -41.23 5.19 34.56
CA PHE A 208 -40.40 5.20 33.35
C PHE A 208 -39.04 5.87 33.60
N GLN A 209 -39.05 7.06 34.20
CA GLN A 209 -37.82 7.79 34.52
C GLN A 209 -36.95 7.03 35.53
N THR A 210 -37.56 6.37 36.51
CA THR A 210 -36.83 5.54 37.48
C THR A 210 -36.15 4.35 36.80
N ILE A 211 -36.85 3.65 35.90
CA ILE A 211 -36.28 2.53 35.14
C ILE A 211 -35.13 3.01 34.26
N ARG A 212 -35.33 4.13 33.55
CA ARG A 212 -34.30 4.71 32.67
C ARG A 212 -33.06 5.14 33.45
N ALA A 213 -33.24 5.80 34.58
CA ALA A 213 -32.13 6.22 35.44
C ALA A 213 -31.29 5.04 35.94
N GLN A 214 -31.90 3.86 36.11
CA GLN A 214 -31.22 2.66 36.61
C GLN A 214 -30.61 1.80 35.50
N ARG A 215 -31.24 1.72 34.32
CA ARG A 215 -30.66 1.01 33.16
C ARG A 215 -29.60 1.80 32.41
N GLY A 216 -29.57 3.12 32.59
CA GLY A 216 -28.76 4.03 31.77
C GLY A 216 -29.49 4.42 30.48
N ASP A 217 -28.89 5.34 29.73
CA ASP A 217 -29.43 5.72 28.43
C ASP A 217 -29.25 4.56 27.44
N PRO A 218 -30.34 4.03 26.85
CA PRO A 218 -30.19 3.11 25.74
C PRO A 218 -29.45 3.85 24.63
N GLU A 219 -28.37 3.28 24.10
CA GLU A 219 -27.75 3.81 22.89
C GLU A 219 -28.82 3.80 21.79
N LEU A 220 -29.32 4.99 21.40
CA LEU A 220 -30.28 5.16 20.31
C LEU A 220 -29.57 4.93 18.97
N GLU A 221 -29.04 3.72 18.78
CA GLU A 221 -28.63 3.29 17.45
C GLU A 221 -29.91 3.06 16.63
N LEU A 222 -30.19 3.98 15.70
CA LEU A 222 -31.41 4.04 14.88
C LEU A 222 -31.66 2.79 14.02
N SER A 223 -30.69 1.88 13.91
CA SER A 223 -30.90 0.53 13.40
C SER A 223 -29.88 -0.44 14.03
N PRO A 224 -30.29 -1.69 14.34
CA PRO A 224 -29.38 -2.73 14.86
C PRO A 224 -28.20 -3.06 13.92
N HIS A 225 -28.35 -2.71 12.64
CA HIS A 225 -27.36 -2.94 11.58
C HIS A 225 -26.95 -1.62 10.92
N TRP A 226 -26.89 -0.52 11.68
CA TRP A 226 -26.51 0.80 11.13
C TRP A 226 -25.10 0.79 10.53
N ARG A 227 -24.23 -0.09 11.03
CA ARG A 227 -22.95 -0.37 10.40
C ARG A 227 -23.25 -1.12 9.13
N GLY A 228 -23.38 -0.36 8.03
CA GLY A 228 -23.30 -0.90 6.68
C GLY A 228 -22.11 -1.84 6.60
N ILE A 229 -22.23 -2.90 5.81
CA ILE A 229 -21.18 -3.90 5.59
C ILE A 229 -19.85 -3.15 5.53
N GLN A 230 -19.05 -3.28 6.58
CA GLN A 230 -17.69 -2.78 6.52
C GLN A 230 -17.07 -3.64 5.44
N GLU A 231 -16.95 -3.10 4.22
CA GLU A 231 -15.99 -3.62 3.28
C GLU A 231 -14.69 -3.65 4.08
N GLN A 232 -14.27 -4.85 4.46
CA GLN A 232 -12.88 -5.11 4.79
C GLN A 232 -12.12 -4.85 3.49
N ARG A 233 -11.97 -3.57 3.15
CA ARG A 233 -11.00 -3.14 2.15
C ARG A 233 -9.68 -3.50 2.78
N ASP A 234 -9.12 -4.63 2.34
CA ASP A 234 -7.79 -5.03 2.71
C ASP A 234 -6.88 -3.79 2.57
N PRO A 235 -6.38 -3.24 3.69
CA PRO A 235 -5.71 -1.94 3.68
C PRO A 235 -4.38 -1.98 2.93
N LEU A 236 -3.91 -3.19 2.57
CA LEU A 236 -2.62 -3.41 1.95
C LEU A 236 -2.53 -2.86 0.52
N ILE A 237 -3.62 -2.85 -0.25
CA ILE A 237 -3.58 -2.49 -1.67
C ILE A 237 -3.82 -0.98 -1.90
N HIS A 238 -4.54 -0.31 -1.01
CA HIS A 238 -4.79 1.14 -1.13
C HIS A 238 -3.74 2.03 -0.44
N GLN A 239 -2.91 1.49 0.45
CA GLN A 239 -1.86 2.25 1.14
C GLN A 239 -0.47 2.15 0.52
N LEU A 240 -0.31 1.43 -0.60
CA LEU A 240 0.96 1.40 -1.34
C LEU A 240 0.92 2.46 -2.45
N PRO A 241 1.37 3.70 -2.17
CA PRO A 241 1.39 4.75 -3.19
C PRO A 241 2.27 4.33 -4.37
N LEU A 242 1.92 4.82 -5.57
CA LEU A 242 2.58 4.47 -6.83
C LEU A 242 4.11 4.69 -6.82
N TRP A 243 4.61 5.61 -5.97
CA TRP A 243 6.04 5.84 -5.83
C TRP A 243 6.78 4.64 -5.23
N VAL A 244 6.13 3.79 -4.42
CA VAL A 244 6.76 2.59 -3.85
C VAL A 244 7.02 1.56 -4.95
N PHE A 245 6.05 1.35 -5.85
CA PHE A 245 6.23 0.48 -7.01
C PHE A 245 7.32 0.99 -7.95
N SER A 246 7.38 2.30 -8.21
CA SER A 246 8.44 2.86 -9.04
C SER A 246 9.81 2.75 -8.37
N ALA A 247 9.90 2.97 -7.05
CA ALA A 247 11.14 2.83 -6.30
C ALA A 247 11.66 1.38 -6.31
N VAL A 248 10.79 0.40 -6.04
CA VAL A 248 11.16 -1.02 -6.06
C VAL A 248 11.55 -1.47 -7.47
N SER A 249 10.80 -1.08 -8.49
CA SER A 249 11.13 -1.39 -9.89
C SER A 249 12.48 -0.80 -10.32
N THR A 250 12.76 0.45 -9.92
CA THR A 250 14.04 1.11 -10.19
C THR A 250 15.20 0.42 -9.46
N LEU A 251 15.01 0.02 -8.21
CA LEU A 251 16.01 -0.73 -7.44
C LEU A 251 16.32 -2.08 -8.10
N LEU A 252 15.29 -2.81 -8.54
CA LEU A 252 15.43 -4.08 -9.25
C LEU A 252 16.20 -3.92 -10.55
N LEU A 253 15.85 -2.91 -11.37
CA LEU A 253 16.54 -2.60 -12.63
C LEU A 253 18.01 -2.25 -12.40
N LEU A 254 18.32 -1.44 -11.38
CA LEU A 254 19.70 -1.11 -11.02
C LEU A 254 20.49 -2.35 -10.58
N ALA A 255 19.89 -3.22 -9.76
CA ALA A 255 20.53 -4.47 -9.33
C ALA A 255 20.80 -5.40 -10.51
N LEU A 256 19.83 -5.54 -11.42
CA LEU A 256 19.95 -6.34 -12.63
C LEU A 256 21.04 -5.78 -13.57
N PHE A 257 21.05 -4.47 -13.78
CA PHE A 257 22.07 -3.78 -14.58
C PHE A 257 23.48 -3.99 -14.00
N ALA A 258 23.64 -3.83 -12.69
CA ALA A 258 24.91 -4.07 -12.01
C ALA A 258 25.36 -5.54 -12.14
N TYR A 259 24.44 -6.49 -11.96
CA TYR A 259 24.71 -7.92 -12.12
C TYR A 259 25.19 -8.27 -13.52
N PHE A 260 24.49 -7.80 -14.57
CA PHE A 260 24.89 -8.05 -15.95
C PHE A 260 26.21 -7.37 -16.29
N THR A 261 26.41 -6.13 -15.86
CA THR A 261 27.67 -5.41 -16.10
C THR A 261 28.85 -6.11 -15.44
N PHE A 262 28.69 -6.62 -14.21
CA PHE A 262 29.75 -7.33 -13.52
C PHE A 262 30.07 -8.67 -14.17
N THR A 263 29.04 -9.43 -14.57
CA THR A 263 29.19 -10.72 -15.24
C THR A 263 29.86 -10.55 -16.61
N LEU A 264 29.41 -9.58 -17.41
CA LEU A 264 29.97 -9.31 -18.74
C LEU A 264 31.44 -8.87 -18.66
N ASN A 265 31.81 -8.04 -17.68
CA ASN A 265 33.21 -7.66 -17.48
C ASN A 265 34.07 -8.84 -17.02
N ARG A 266 33.55 -9.68 -16.11
CA ARG A 266 34.26 -10.88 -15.66
C ARG A 266 34.60 -11.83 -16.82
N ASP A 267 33.69 -11.96 -17.78
CA ASP A 267 33.85 -12.88 -18.90
C ASP A 267 34.63 -12.27 -20.08
N SER A 268 34.61 -10.93 -20.25
CA SER A 268 35.32 -10.23 -21.34
C SER A 268 36.78 -9.89 -21.04
N ASP A 269 37.16 -9.65 -19.78
CA ASP A 269 38.55 -9.41 -19.37
C ASP A 269 39.59 -10.39 -19.99
N PRO A 270 39.39 -11.72 -19.96
CA PRO A 270 40.35 -12.66 -20.57
C PRO A 270 40.39 -12.59 -22.10
N VAL A 271 39.29 -12.18 -22.74
CA VAL A 271 39.22 -12.03 -24.21
C VAL A 271 40.05 -10.82 -24.65
N TYR A 272 39.95 -9.70 -23.94
CA TYR A 272 40.78 -8.52 -24.23
C TYR A 272 42.28 -8.80 -24.05
N LEU A 273 42.64 -9.53 -23.00
CA LEU A 273 44.05 -9.94 -22.78
C LEU A 273 44.56 -10.89 -23.88
N SER A 274 43.72 -11.80 -24.37
CA SER A 274 44.11 -12.71 -25.46
C SER A 274 44.25 -12.00 -26.82
N LEU A 275 43.41 -11.00 -27.11
CA LEU A 275 43.58 -10.12 -28.28
C LEU A 275 44.89 -9.32 -28.22
N GLY A 276 45.24 -8.75 -27.06
CA GLY A 276 46.52 -8.05 -26.89
C GLY A 276 47.74 -8.96 -27.11
N ASN A 277 47.64 -10.23 -26.75
CA ASN A 277 48.69 -11.22 -27.01
C ASN A 277 48.74 -11.69 -28.47
N LEU A 278 47.61 -11.67 -29.20
CA LEU A 278 47.57 -11.96 -30.64
C LEU A 278 48.27 -10.89 -31.47
N ASP A 279 48.10 -9.61 -31.12
CA ASP A 279 48.82 -8.49 -31.73
C ASP A 279 50.34 -8.69 -31.62
N LYS A 280 50.84 -9.18 -30.47
CA LYS A 280 52.26 -9.53 -30.28
C LYS A 280 52.74 -10.73 -31.10
N ARG A 281 51.85 -11.63 -31.51
CA ARG A 281 52.17 -12.84 -32.28
C ARG A 281 52.06 -12.65 -33.78
N LEU A 282 51.42 -11.57 -34.24
CA LEU A 282 51.46 -11.18 -35.64
C LEU A 282 52.87 -10.64 -35.93
N PRO A 283 53.68 -11.30 -36.78
CA PRO A 283 54.91 -10.69 -37.25
C PRO A 283 54.52 -9.36 -37.90
N ALA A 284 55.26 -8.28 -37.58
CA ALA A 284 55.07 -7.00 -38.23
C ALA A 284 55.04 -7.24 -39.74
N LEU A 285 53.89 -7.06 -40.38
CA LEU A 285 53.71 -7.25 -41.84
C LEU A 285 54.48 -6.20 -42.67
N THR A 286 55.48 -5.56 -42.07
CA THR A 286 56.34 -4.52 -42.61
C THR A 286 57.77 -4.58 -42.06
N GLU A 287 58.35 -5.77 -41.86
CA GLU A 287 59.77 -5.93 -42.13
C GLU A 287 59.95 -6.40 -43.58
N ARG A 288 59.84 -5.45 -44.52
CA ARG A 288 60.48 -5.68 -45.82
C ARG A 288 61.99 -5.73 -45.56
N PRO A 289 62.71 -6.78 -45.99
CA PRO A 289 64.17 -6.80 -45.92
C PRO A 289 64.66 -5.56 -46.67
N ARG A 290 65.29 -4.61 -45.97
CA ARG A 290 66.11 -3.62 -46.66
C ARG A 290 67.27 -4.39 -47.25
N MET A 291 67.29 -4.53 -48.58
CA MET A 291 68.50 -4.97 -49.27
C MET A 291 69.64 -4.02 -48.90
N PRO A 292 70.83 -4.52 -48.58
CA PRO A 292 71.99 -3.68 -48.34
C PRO A 292 72.38 -3.04 -49.68
N LEU A 293 71.98 -1.79 -49.88
CA LEU A 293 72.63 -0.94 -50.87
C LEU A 293 73.87 -0.37 -50.21
N THR A 294 75.00 -0.69 -50.84
CA THR A 294 76.36 -0.21 -50.62
C THR A 294 76.42 1.18 -50.00
N GLU A 295 77.11 1.25 -48.87
CA GLU A 295 77.56 2.47 -48.22
C GLU A 295 78.40 3.29 -49.21
N ALA A 296 77.84 4.41 -49.67
CA ALA A 296 78.58 5.44 -50.40
C ALA A 296 79.16 6.44 -49.37
N PRO A 297 80.40 6.91 -49.56
CA PRO A 297 81.05 7.81 -48.62
C PRO A 297 80.34 9.17 -48.60
N PRO A 298 80.41 9.93 -47.48
CA PRO A 298 79.70 11.19 -47.34
C PRO A 298 80.28 12.24 -48.30
N PRO A 299 79.46 12.98 -49.06
CA PRO A 299 79.85 14.26 -49.61
C PRO A 299 79.72 15.33 -48.52
N ASP A 300 80.76 16.13 -48.36
CA ASP A 300 80.79 17.34 -47.56
C ASP A 300 79.70 18.32 -48.01
N GLU A 301 78.63 18.46 -47.23
CA GLU A 301 77.76 19.64 -47.27
C GLU A 301 77.80 20.38 -45.92
N PRO A 302 78.37 21.60 -45.89
CA PRO A 302 78.29 22.46 -44.73
C PRO A 302 76.90 23.14 -44.72
N GLY A 303 76.03 22.76 -43.77
CA GLY A 303 74.86 23.58 -43.45
C GLY A 303 73.50 22.90 -43.27
N ALA A 304 73.40 21.57 -43.10
CA ALA A 304 72.16 20.97 -42.60
C ALA A 304 72.09 21.13 -41.08
N THR A 305 71.33 22.13 -40.61
CA THR A 305 70.91 22.22 -39.21
C THR A 305 70.36 20.87 -38.74
N ALA A 306 70.93 20.33 -37.66
CA ALA A 306 70.46 19.09 -37.04
C ALA A 306 68.93 19.14 -36.90
N PRO A 307 68.18 18.11 -37.33
CA PRO A 307 66.73 18.17 -37.26
C PRO A 307 66.31 18.37 -35.82
N LEU A 308 65.45 19.37 -35.58
CA LEU A 308 64.84 19.62 -34.27
C LEU A 308 64.22 18.29 -33.81
N THR A 309 64.70 17.77 -32.69
CA THR A 309 64.39 16.43 -32.21
C THR A 309 63.70 16.57 -30.86
N LEU A 310 62.73 15.70 -30.50
CA LEU A 310 62.05 15.81 -29.19
C LEU A 310 63.04 15.78 -28.03
N ARG A 311 64.14 15.02 -28.16
CA ARG A 311 65.24 14.97 -27.18
C ARG A 311 65.94 16.32 -26.98
N ILE A 312 66.00 17.17 -28.00
CA ILE A 312 66.59 18.51 -27.94
C ILE A 312 65.59 19.49 -27.34
N LEU A 313 64.32 19.41 -27.75
CA LEU A 313 63.26 20.31 -27.27
C LEU A 313 62.90 20.10 -25.80
N LEU A 314 63.06 18.87 -25.30
CA LEU A 314 62.73 18.47 -23.93
C LEU A 314 63.97 18.22 -23.05
N ALA A 315 65.12 18.78 -23.41
CA ALA A 315 66.40 18.52 -22.73
C ALA A 315 66.37 18.91 -21.24
N ASP A 316 65.69 20.01 -20.90
CA ASP A 316 65.58 20.51 -19.53
C ASP A 316 64.73 19.58 -18.65
N GLU A 317 63.65 19.03 -19.20
CA GLU A 317 62.73 18.11 -18.52
C GLU A 317 63.35 16.71 -18.33
N ILE A 318 64.20 16.28 -19.29
CA ILE A 318 65.03 15.07 -19.15
C ILE A 318 66.06 15.25 -18.03
N ALA A 319 66.75 16.41 -17.98
CA ALA A 319 67.71 16.71 -16.92
C ALA A 319 67.05 16.76 -15.53
N ALA A 320 65.80 17.25 -15.46
CA ALA A 320 64.97 17.26 -14.26
C ALA A 320 64.41 15.87 -13.86
N ARG A 321 64.70 14.81 -14.63
CA ARG A 321 64.18 13.43 -14.44
C ARG A 321 62.65 13.33 -14.40
N GLN A 322 61.96 14.23 -15.10
CA GLN A 322 60.49 14.26 -15.15
C GLN A 322 59.93 13.36 -16.26
N LEU A 323 60.71 13.11 -17.31
CA LEU A 323 60.37 12.23 -18.43
C LEU A 323 61.64 11.57 -18.99
N ASP A 324 61.46 10.45 -19.70
CA ASP A 324 62.52 9.79 -20.47
C ASP A 324 62.17 9.82 -21.97
N VAL A 325 63.15 10.03 -22.84
CA VAL A 325 62.95 9.99 -24.30
C VAL A 325 63.75 8.83 -24.88
N VAL A 326 63.05 7.91 -25.54
CA VAL A 326 63.63 6.71 -26.17
C VAL A 326 63.38 6.74 -27.67
N ASP A 327 64.45 6.54 -28.44
CA ASP A 327 64.36 6.35 -29.88
C ASP A 327 63.90 4.92 -30.20
N ARG A 328 62.75 4.77 -30.86
CA ARG A 328 62.21 3.48 -31.33
C ARG A 328 62.24 3.42 -32.86
N PRO A 329 62.20 2.22 -33.48
CA PRO A 329 62.23 2.07 -34.94
C PRO A 329 61.13 2.84 -35.70
N GLN A 330 60.02 3.12 -35.03
CA GLN A 330 58.84 3.79 -35.58
C GLN A 330 58.83 5.32 -35.33
N GLY A 331 59.70 5.82 -34.43
CA GLY A 331 59.72 7.22 -34.03
C GLY A 331 60.26 7.45 -32.61
N GLN A 332 60.08 8.67 -32.09
CA GLN A 332 60.58 9.05 -30.77
C GLN A 332 59.49 8.93 -29.72
N THR A 333 59.77 8.25 -28.61
CA THR A 333 58.79 7.98 -27.55
C THR A 333 59.17 8.69 -26.27
N VAL A 334 58.30 9.58 -25.80
CA VAL A 334 58.38 10.20 -24.48
C VAL A 334 57.66 9.30 -23.48
N ILE A 335 58.36 8.86 -22.44
CA ILE A 335 57.83 8.00 -21.39
C ILE A 335 57.65 8.84 -20.12
N ILE A 336 56.41 8.88 -19.63
CA ILE A 336 56.06 9.59 -18.40
C ILE A 336 55.52 8.57 -17.41
N ARG A 337 56.00 8.63 -16.17
CA ARG A 337 55.55 7.74 -15.10
C ARG A 337 54.10 8.03 -14.75
N GLY A 338 53.30 6.97 -14.64
CA GLY A 338 51.86 7.06 -14.41
C GLY A 338 51.50 7.50 -12.99
N ASP A 339 52.33 7.16 -12.00
CA ASP A 339 52.16 7.60 -10.60
C ASP A 339 52.34 9.09 -10.41
N ASP A 340 53.18 9.67 -11.25
CA ASP A 340 53.44 11.09 -11.27
C ASP A 340 52.23 11.80 -11.90
N LEU A 341 51.74 11.31 -13.04
CA LEU A 341 50.61 11.89 -13.74
C LEU A 341 49.25 11.72 -13.05
N PHE A 342 48.96 10.56 -12.45
CA PHE A 342 47.64 10.22 -11.95
C PHE A 342 47.67 9.73 -10.50
N ALA A 343 46.58 9.95 -9.77
CA ALA A 343 46.34 9.20 -8.54
C ALA A 343 45.97 7.74 -8.87
N SER A 344 46.17 6.82 -7.92
CA SER A 344 45.75 5.43 -8.08
C SER A 344 44.24 5.34 -8.40
N GLY A 345 43.88 4.57 -9.43
CA GLY A 345 42.50 4.44 -9.91
C GLY A 345 41.87 5.70 -10.53
N SER A 346 42.63 6.77 -10.77
CA SER A 346 42.14 8.02 -11.35
C SER A 346 42.64 8.22 -12.79
N VAL A 347 41.83 8.94 -13.57
CA VAL A 347 42.16 9.45 -14.93
C VAL A 347 42.43 10.95 -14.92
N THR A 348 42.29 11.62 -13.77
CA THR A 348 42.55 13.06 -13.63
C THR A 348 44.05 13.30 -13.48
N VAL A 349 44.63 14.09 -14.38
CA VAL A 349 46.04 14.49 -14.30
C VAL A 349 46.25 15.40 -13.09
N LYS A 350 47.29 15.13 -12.29
CA LYS A 350 47.63 15.94 -11.13
C LYS A 350 48.06 17.36 -11.57
N PRO A 351 47.58 18.43 -10.90
CA PRO A 351 47.89 19.81 -11.29
C PRO A 351 49.38 20.14 -11.50
N PRO A 352 50.32 19.63 -10.67
CA PRO A 352 51.76 19.90 -10.85
C PRO A 352 52.35 19.43 -12.19
N TYR A 353 51.71 18.49 -12.89
CA TYR A 353 52.21 17.92 -14.15
C TYR A 353 51.53 18.51 -15.40
N LEU A 354 50.53 19.39 -15.23
CA LEU A 354 49.92 20.10 -16.36
C LEU A 354 50.93 20.98 -17.13
N PRO A 355 51.88 21.70 -16.47
CA PRO A 355 52.91 22.45 -17.19
C PRO A 355 53.81 21.55 -18.04
N LEU A 356 54.15 20.36 -17.54
CA LEU A 356 54.95 19.37 -18.28
C LEU A 356 54.23 18.90 -19.54
N LEU A 357 52.95 18.55 -19.44
CA LEU A 357 52.16 18.14 -20.61
C LEU A 357 51.99 19.28 -21.62
N ARG A 358 51.82 20.52 -21.16
CA ARG A 358 51.80 21.70 -22.05
C ARG A 358 53.11 21.84 -22.82
N ARG A 359 54.24 21.69 -22.14
CA ARG A 359 55.58 21.78 -22.75
C ARG A 359 55.85 20.67 -23.78
N ILE A 360 55.39 19.45 -23.49
CA ILE A 360 55.41 18.34 -24.45
C ILE A 360 54.55 18.69 -25.67
N ALA A 361 53.35 19.23 -25.47
CA ALA A 361 52.46 19.61 -26.55
C ALA A 361 53.05 20.73 -27.45
N GLU A 362 53.65 21.76 -26.85
CA GLU A 362 54.36 22.83 -27.57
C GLU A 362 55.53 22.28 -28.41
N SER A 363 56.22 21.26 -27.90
CA SER A 363 57.31 20.59 -28.61
C SER A 363 56.77 19.74 -29.78
N LEU A 364 55.65 19.05 -29.58
CA LEU A 364 54.97 18.26 -30.62
C LEU A 364 54.37 19.14 -31.73
N ALA A 365 53.94 20.37 -31.40
CA ALA A 365 53.43 21.33 -32.37
C ALA A 365 54.50 21.75 -33.40
N GLN A 366 55.77 21.78 -32.99
CA GLN A 366 56.90 22.17 -33.83
C GLN A 366 57.38 21.05 -34.77
N LEU A 367 56.94 19.81 -34.54
CA LEU A 367 57.40 18.64 -35.30
C LEU A 367 56.27 18.04 -36.14
N PRO A 368 56.52 17.66 -37.42
CA PRO A 368 55.56 16.93 -38.22
C PRO A 368 55.54 15.43 -37.85
N GLY A 369 54.39 14.76 -38.00
CA GLY A 369 54.25 13.31 -37.72
C GLY A 369 52.94 12.96 -37.01
N ALA A 370 52.53 11.70 -37.06
CA ALA A 370 51.41 11.22 -36.25
C ALA A 370 51.87 11.01 -34.80
N VAL A 371 51.00 11.26 -33.84
CA VAL A 371 51.26 11.10 -32.41
C VAL A 371 50.36 10.00 -31.86
N LEU A 372 50.98 8.99 -31.25
CA LEU A 372 50.28 7.90 -30.56
C LEU A 372 50.50 8.03 -29.05
N VAL A 373 49.41 8.19 -28.31
CA VAL A 373 49.41 8.20 -26.84
C VAL A 373 48.99 6.82 -26.35
N THR A 374 49.90 6.13 -25.67
CA THR A 374 49.68 4.77 -25.18
C THR A 374 49.63 4.76 -23.66
N GLY A 375 48.53 4.29 -23.08
CA GLY A 375 48.37 4.11 -21.64
C GLY A 375 48.72 2.69 -21.20
N HIS A 376 49.56 2.56 -20.17
CA HIS A 376 49.90 1.29 -19.54
C HIS A 376 49.53 1.29 -18.06
N THR A 377 49.08 0.13 -17.58
CA THR A 377 48.86 -0.18 -16.15
C THR A 377 49.81 -1.27 -15.69
N ASP A 378 49.89 -1.46 -14.38
CA ASP A 378 50.47 -2.67 -13.81
C ASP A 378 49.46 -3.83 -13.81
N SER A 379 49.92 -5.02 -13.45
CA SER A 379 49.08 -6.22 -13.31
C SER A 379 48.28 -6.27 -11.99
N VAL A 380 48.17 -5.14 -11.27
CA VAL A 380 47.28 -5.05 -10.11
C VAL A 380 45.85 -4.87 -10.62
N PRO A 381 44.90 -5.78 -10.33
CA PRO A 381 43.56 -5.70 -10.89
C PRO A 381 42.77 -4.49 -10.34
N ILE A 382 42.13 -3.71 -11.22
CA ILE A 382 41.12 -2.72 -10.84
C ILE A 382 39.70 -3.24 -11.16
N LYS A 383 38.79 -3.12 -10.18
CA LYS A 383 37.36 -3.41 -10.34
C LYS A 383 36.53 -2.36 -9.62
N THR A 384 36.17 -1.30 -10.32
CA THR A 384 35.31 -0.24 -9.80
C THR A 384 34.13 -0.02 -10.74
N LEU A 385 33.05 0.60 -10.24
CA LEU A 385 31.89 0.97 -11.07
C LEU A 385 32.29 1.84 -12.28
N ARG A 386 33.33 2.66 -12.14
CA ARG A 386 33.81 3.57 -13.19
C ARG A 386 34.81 2.92 -14.14
N PHE A 387 35.67 2.05 -13.62
CA PHE A 387 36.70 1.34 -14.39
C PHE A 387 36.58 -0.16 -14.10
N PRO A 388 35.87 -0.90 -14.97
CA PRO A 388 35.64 -2.32 -14.78
C PRO A 388 36.90 -3.17 -14.97
N SER A 389 37.86 -2.69 -15.76
CA SER A 389 39.11 -3.39 -16.05
C SER A 389 40.30 -2.45 -16.24
N ASN A 390 41.51 -3.02 -16.14
CA ASN A 390 42.77 -2.30 -16.35
C ASN A 390 42.88 -1.70 -17.75
N TRP A 391 42.30 -2.39 -18.75
CA TRP A 391 42.21 -1.89 -20.11
C TRP A 391 41.42 -0.58 -20.19
N HIS A 392 40.21 -0.53 -19.61
CA HIS A 392 39.38 0.67 -19.56
C HIS A 392 40.10 1.83 -18.87
N LEU A 393 40.78 1.57 -17.74
CA LEU A 393 41.56 2.61 -17.05
C LEU A 393 42.71 3.14 -17.92
N SER A 394 43.43 2.25 -18.61
CA SER A 394 44.56 2.62 -19.47
C SER A 394 44.13 3.43 -20.70
N GLN A 395 43.01 3.05 -21.33
CA GLN A 395 42.44 3.74 -22.48
C GLN A 395 41.97 5.14 -22.11
N GLU A 396 41.27 5.28 -20.98
CA GLU A 396 40.78 6.59 -20.52
C GLU A 396 41.91 7.53 -20.11
N ARG A 397 42.99 7.01 -19.50
CA ARG A 397 44.20 7.80 -19.23
C ARG A 397 44.87 8.29 -20.52
N ALA A 398 44.98 7.41 -21.52
CA ALA A 398 45.54 7.78 -22.82
C ALA A 398 44.69 8.85 -23.52
N ASN A 399 43.36 8.69 -23.50
CA ASN A 399 42.41 9.68 -24.01
C ASN A 399 42.59 11.04 -23.30
N LYS A 400 42.69 11.04 -21.97
CA LYS A 400 42.83 12.29 -21.22
C LYS A 400 44.13 13.03 -21.52
N VAL A 401 45.24 12.31 -21.66
CA VAL A 401 46.53 12.91 -22.04
C VAL A 401 46.48 13.42 -23.47
N ARG A 402 45.91 12.64 -24.41
CA ARG A 402 45.68 13.07 -25.79
C ARG A 402 44.93 14.40 -25.84
N ASP A 403 43.82 14.52 -25.11
CA ASP A 403 43.00 15.72 -25.12
C ASP A 403 43.77 16.95 -24.63
N LEU A 404 44.57 16.80 -23.57
CA LEU A 404 45.43 17.87 -23.05
C LEU A 404 46.54 18.26 -24.04
N LEU A 405 47.09 17.29 -24.79
CA LEU A 405 48.08 17.58 -25.82
C LEU A 405 47.45 18.29 -27.03
N VAL A 406 46.27 17.84 -27.48
CA VAL A 406 45.53 18.43 -28.61
C VAL A 406 45.12 19.87 -28.32
N GLU A 407 44.72 20.17 -27.08
CA GLU A 407 44.33 21.52 -26.65
C GLU A 407 45.42 22.57 -26.92
N VAL A 408 46.70 22.18 -26.80
CA VAL A 408 47.85 23.08 -26.97
C VAL A 408 48.50 22.91 -28.35
N ALA A 409 48.70 21.67 -28.82
CA ALA A 409 49.40 21.39 -30.08
C ALA A 409 48.54 21.58 -31.34
N GLY A 410 47.21 21.55 -31.19
CA GLY A 410 46.25 21.63 -32.29
C GLY A 410 46.24 20.39 -33.20
N ASN A 411 45.40 20.42 -34.23
CA ASN A 411 45.23 19.36 -35.23
C ASN A 411 44.91 17.95 -34.62
N PRO A 412 43.66 17.73 -34.17
CA PRO A 412 43.26 16.48 -33.52
C PRO A 412 43.46 15.23 -34.39
N ALA A 413 43.41 15.37 -35.73
CA ALA A 413 43.59 14.25 -36.65
C ALA A 413 44.99 13.62 -36.59
N ARG A 414 45.97 14.31 -36.01
CA ARG A 414 47.33 13.78 -35.81
C ARG A 414 47.46 12.93 -34.56
N PHE A 415 46.50 12.96 -33.63
CA PHE A 415 46.62 12.34 -32.31
C PHE A 415 45.70 11.13 -32.17
N THR A 416 46.28 9.97 -31.86
CA THR A 416 45.56 8.73 -31.55
C THR A 416 45.85 8.32 -30.12
N ALA A 417 44.89 7.69 -29.43
CA ALA A 417 45.06 7.21 -28.07
C ALA A 417 44.66 5.74 -27.96
N GLU A 418 45.50 4.93 -27.32
CA GLU A 418 45.25 3.49 -27.09
C GLU A 418 45.59 3.08 -25.65
N GLY A 419 44.78 2.19 -25.08
CA GLY A 419 45.05 1.54 -23.80
C GLY A 419 45.61 0.14 -23.99
N ARG A 420 46.77 -0.16 -23.39
CA ARG A 420 47.42 -1.48 -23.46
C ARG A 420 47.39 -2.26 -22.14
N ALA A 421 46.67 -1.77 -21.12
CA ALA A 421 46.59 -2.41 -19.81
C ALA A 421 47.99 -2.83 -19.30
N ASP A 422 48.10 -4.07 -18.80
CA ASP A 422 49.32 -4.73 -18.33
C ASP A 422 50.00 -5.61 -19.41
N VAL A 423 49.58 -5.51 -20.67
CA VAL A 423 50.05 -6.40 -21.75
C VAL A 423 51.52 -6.19 -22.09
N ASP A 424 52.07 -4.99 -21.86
CA ASP A 424 53.47 -4.65 -22.17
C ASP A 424 54.21 -3.98 -20.99
N PRO A 425 54.61 -4.78 -19.97
CA PRO A 425 55.30 -4.27 -18.79
C PRO A 425 56.72 -3.80 -19.14
N LEU A 426 57.09 -2.61 -18.67
CA LEU A 426 58.45 -2.08 -18.80
C LEU A 426 59.46 -3.00 -18.09
N ILE A 427 59.05 -3.60 -16.96
CA ILE A 427 59.84 -4.54 -16.17
C ILE A 427 59.14 -5.90 -16.20
N ALA A 428 59.46 -6.71 -17.20
CA ALA A 428 58.83 -8.02 -17.41
C ALA A 428 58.94 -8.97 -16.20
N GLY A 429 60.06 -8.92 -15.46
CA GLY A 429 60.27 -9.73 -14.25
C GLY A 429 59.44 -9.31 -13.02
N SER A 430 58.82 -8.12 -13.06
CA SER A 430 58.04 -7.56 -11.96
C SER A 430 56.77 -6.88 -12.51
N PRO A 431 55.78 -7.64 -13.00
CA PRO A 431 54.61 -7.08 -13.69
C PRO A 431 53.69 -6.24 -12.78
N LYS A 432 53.82 -6.34 -11.45
CA LYS A 432 53.10 -5.51 -10.46
C LYS A 432 53.85 -4.23 -10.08
N ASP A 433 55.04 -4.01 -10.63
CA ASP A 433 55.85 -2.84 -10.31
C ASP A 433 55.12 -1.56 -10.74
N ALA A 434 55.09 -0.58 -9.84
CA ALA A 434 54.48 0.73 -10.06
C ALA A 434 55.00 1.44 -11.32
N ARG A 435 56.27 1.20 -11.68
CA ARG A 435 56.91 1.76 -12.88
C ARG A 435 56.28 1.27 -14.19
N ASN A 436 55.52 0.17 -14.17
CA ASN A 436 54.75 -0.28 -15.33
C ASN A 436 53.53 0.59 -15.61
N ARG A 437 53.04 1.34 -14.60
CA ARG A 437 52.02 2.38 -14.80
C ARG A 437 52.71 3.56 -15.47
N ARG A 438 52.48 3.76 -16.76
CA ARG A 438 53.13 4.82 -17.56
C ARG A 438 52.25 5.28 -18.70
N VAL A 439 52.53 6.47 -19.21
CA VAL A 439 51.98 6.96 -20.48
C VAL A 439 53.14 7.18 -21.43
N GLU A 440 53.04 6.58 -22.61
CA GLU A 440 53.99 6.78 -23.69
C GLU A 440 53.39 7.71 -24.74
N VAL A 441 54.13 8.73 -25.15
CA VAL A 441 53.74 9.64 -26.24
C VAL A 441 54.75 9.47 -27.36
N MET A 442 54.35 8.77 -28.41
CA MET A 442 55.21 8.47 -29.55
C MET A 442 54.93 9.42 -30.70
N LEU A 443 55.94 10.14 -31.16
CA LEU A 443 55.93 10.86 -32.42
C LEU A 443 56.49 9.96 -33.53
N MET A 444 55.62 9.55 -34.45
CA MET A 444 55.98 8.71 -35.59
C MET A 444 56.76 9.50 -36.63
N THR A 445 57.86 8.92 -37.12
CA THR A 445 58.62 9.52 -38.22
C THR A 445 57.78 9.46 -39.50
N PRO A 446 57.54 10.60 -40.20
CA PRO A 446 56.74 10.59 -41.41
C PRO A 446 57.42 9.72 -42.48
N ALA A 447 56.69 8.74 -43.02
CA ALA A 447 57.16 7.98 -44.16
C ALA A 447 57.34 8.92 -45.36
N ARG A 448 58.55 8.98 -45.94
CA ARG A 448 58.76 9.68 -47.22
C ARG A 448 57.79 9.10 -48.24
N ARG A 449 56.87 9.90 -48.75
CA ARG A 449 55.99 9.51 -49.86
C ARG A 449 56.87 9.29 -51.10
N SER A 450 57.04 8.04 -51.49
CA SER A 450 57.58 7.66 -52.79
C SER A 450 56.48 7.75 -53.85
N GLY A 451 56.67 8.62 -54.84
CA GLY A 451 56.00 8.57 -56.15
C GLY A 451 54.76 9.46 -56.31
N GLU A 452 54.95 10.61 -56.93
CA GLU A 452 53.87 11.44 -57.51
C GLU A 452 53.80 11.12 -59.02
N PRO A 453 52.68 10.60 -59.57
CA PRO A 453 52.47 10.58 -61.00
C PRO A 453 51.71 11.84 -61.43
N THR A 454 52.33 12.55 -62.36
CA THR A 454 51.86 13.72 -63.11
C THR A 454 50.48 13.50 -63.74
N SER A 455 49.58 14.46 -63.52
CA SER A 455 48.28 14.56 -64.19
C SER A 455 48.45 14.85 -65.68
N ARG A 456 48.12 13.88 -66.55
CA ARG A 456 47.99 14.08 -67.99
C ARG A 456 46.60 14.58 -68.34
N THR A 457 46.59 15.73 -68.99
CA THR A 457 45.50 16.37 -69.73
C THR A 457 44.87 15.43 -70.75
N GLY A 458 43.54 15.46 -70.91
CA GLY A 458 42.82 14.65 -71.89
C GLY A 458 41.44 15.21 -72.25
N THR A 459 41.43 16.10 -73.23
CA THR A 459 40.27 16.65 -73.94
C THR A 459 39.67 15.63 -74.92
N SER A 460 38.34 15.47 -74.96
CA SER A 460 37.58 14.94 -76.11
C SER A 460 36.09 14.87 -75.77
N ARG A 461 35.12 15.18 -76.61
CA ARG A 461 35.02 15.91 -77.88
C ARG A 461 33.53 16.16 -78.07
#